data_AF-A0A6A7Y3G1-F1
#
_entry.id   AF-A0A6A7Y3G1-F1
#
_cell.length_a   1.000
_cell.length_b   1.000
_cell.length_c   1.000
_cell.angle_alpha   90.00
_cell.angle_beta   90.00
_cell.angle_gamma   90.00
#
_symmetry.space_group_name_H-M   'P 1'
#
loop_
_entity.id
_entity.type
_entity.pdbx_description
1 polymer ?
#
loop_
_entity_poly.entity_id
_entity_poly.type
_entity_poly.pdbx_seq_one_letter_code
_entity_poly.pdbx_strand_id
1 'polypeptide(L)'
;MVKESKAQKDTIHRVMEEYKDGDLERGQGGGKVKSRKQAIAIALNEAGASKYNSPSQNREKLKRTKSREAKTEKSRAELYAEAKKRNIEGRSKMSKEELARALA
;
A
#
# COMPACT_ATOMS: atom_id res chain seq x y z
N MET A 1 -13.87 20.81 7.57
CA MET A 1 -13.32 19.44 7.56
C MET A 1 -11.89 19.50 8.07
N VAL A 2 -11.48 18.60 8.97
CA VAL A 2 -10.06 18.48 9.33
C VAL A 2 -9.33 17.96 8.09
N LYS A 3 -8.32 18.71 7.65
CA LYS A 3 -7.49 18.35 6.49
C LYS A 3 -6.57 17.19 6.87
N GLU A 4 -6.38 16.22 5.98
CA GLU A 4 -5.49 15.09 6.26
C GLU A 4 -4.05 15.57 6.45
N SER A 5 -3.34 14.97 7.40
CA SER A 5 -1.92 15.23 7.62
C SER A 5 -1.09 14.66 6.48
N LYS A 6 0.17 15.11 6.34
CA LYS A 6 1.10 14.59 5.32
C LYS A 6 1.23 13.06 5.41
N ALA A 7 1.43 12.53 6.62
CA ALA A 7 1.54 11.09 6.85
C ALA A 7 0.31 10.29 6.40
N GLN A 8 -0.89 10.86 6.57
CA GLN A 8 -2.14 10.24 6.10
C GLN A 8 -2.22 10.26 4.57
N LYS A 9 -1.84 11.37 3.93
CA LYS A 9 -1.80 11.49 2.47
C LYS A 9 -0.83 10.51 1.84
N ASP A 10 0.35 10.34 2.43
CA ASP A 10 1.37 9.43 1.93
C ASP A 10 0.86 7.98 1.95
N THR A 11 0.17 7.58 3.02
CA THR A 11 -0.45 6.24 3.10
C THR A 11 -1.58 6.09 2.08
N ILE A 12 -2.42 7.11 1.91
CA ILE A 12 -3.48 7.09 0.88
C ILE A 12 -2.86 6.94 -0.51
N HIS A 13 -1.82 7.70 -0.81
CA HIS A 13 -1.11 7.66 -2.09
C HIS A 13 -0.56 6.26 -2.36
N ARG A 14 0.19 5.70 -1.40
CA ARG A 14 0.75 4.35 -1.51
C ARG A 14 -0.31 3.29 -1.81
N VAL A 15 -1.41 3.28 -1.06
CA VAL A 15 -2.49 2.29 -1.27
C VAL A 15 -3.14 2.46 -2.64
N MET A 16 -3.31 3.70 -3.09
CA MET A 16 -3.90 3.98 -4.40
C MET A 16 -2.95 3.67 -5.57
N GLU A 17 -1.63 3.80 -5.37
CA GLU A 17 -0.62 3.32 -6.32
C GLU A 17 -0.65 1.78 -6.41
N GLU A 18 -0.69 1.07 -5.27
CA GLU A 18 -0.83 -0.39 -5.25
C GLU A 18 -2.11 -0.84 -5.97
N TYR A 19 -3.21 -0.09 -5.83
CA TYR A 19 -4.43 -0.38 -6.60
C TYR A 19 -4.27 -0.12 -8.09
N LYS A 20 -3.64 0.99 -8.47
CA LYS A 20 -3.35 1.34 -9.87
C LYS A 20 -2.49 0.27 -10.54
N ASP A 21 -1.55 -0.30 -9.80
CA ASP A 21 -0.65 -1.35 -10.26
C ASP A 21 -1.31 -2.75 -10.24
N GLY A 22 -2.53 -2.88 -9.73
CA GLY A 22 -3.26 -4.15 -9.64
C GLY A 22 -2.79 -5.06 -8.49
N ASP A 23 -1.94 -4.54 -7.60
CA ASP A 23 -1.31 -5.31 -6.53
C ASP A 23 -2.05 -5.23 -5.19
N LEU A 24 -2.96 -4.26 -5.01
CA LEU A 24 -3.70 -4.09 -3.76
C LEU A 24 -4.58 -5.32 -3.45
N GLU A 25 -4.39 -5.90 -2.26
CA GLU A 25 -5.05 -7.15 -1.86
C GLU A 25 -6.32 -6.94 -1.02
N ARG A 26 -7.26 -7.88 -1.14
CA ARG A 26 -8.48 -7.90 -0.33
C ARG A 26 -8.23 -8.66 0.97
N GLY A 27 -7.52 -8.07 1.92
CA GLY A 27 -7.34 -8.66 3.26
C GLY A 27 -6.78 -10.09 3.24
N GLN A 28 -6.85 -10.79 4.38
CA GLN A 28 -6.24 -12.10 4.52
C GLN A 28 -6.99 -13.16 3.68
N GLY A 29 -6.30 -13.75 2.70
CA GLY A 29 -6.82 -14.82 1.85
C GLY A 29 -7.73 -14.36 0.70
N GLY A 30 -7.93 -13.05 0.52
CA GLY A 30 -8.69 -12.52 -0.60
C GLY A 30 -7.81 -12.13 -1.78
N GLY A 31 -8.31 -12.29 -3.00
CA GLY A 31 -7.60 -11.86 -4.22
C GLY A 31 -7.47 -10.33 -4.36
N LYS A 32 -7.05 -9.85 -5.53
CA LYS A 32 -6.81 -8.42 -5.76
C LYS A 32 -8.10 -7.57 -5.70
N VAL A 33 -7.98 -6.33 -5.23
CA VAL A 33 -9.07 -5.35 -5.19
C VAL A 33 -9.46 -4.98 -6.62
N LYS A 34 -10.75 -5.09 -6.95
CA LYS A 34 -11.23 -4.82 -8.32
C LYS A 34 -11.87 -3.44 -8.47
N SER A 35 -12.49 -2.92 -7.41
CA SER A 35 -13.21 -1.65 -7.48
C SER A 35 -12.45 -0.51 -6.83
N ARG A 36 -12.40 0.64 -7.51
CA ARG A 36 -11.77 1.87 -7.00
C ARG A 36 -12.38 2.34 -5.69
N LYS A 37 -13.70 2.16 -5.53
CA LYS A 37 -14.43 2.48 -4.29
C LYS A 37 -13.89 1.67 -3.09
N GLN A 38 -13.62 0.38 -3.29
CA GLN A 38 -13.04 -0.46 -2.25
C GLN A 38 -11.60 -0.03 -1.94
N ALA A 39 -10.80 0.30 -2.96
CA ALA A 39 -9.45 0.83 -2.77
C ALA A 39 -9.44 2.12 -1.94
N ILE A 40 -10.33 3.06 -2.23
CA ILE A 40 -10.49 4.30 -1.45
C ILE A 40 -10.86 3.99 0.00
N ALA A 41 -11.78 3.05 0.22
CA ALA A 41 -12.18 2.66 1.57
C ALA A 41 -11.01 2.06 2.37
N ILE A 42 -10.19 1.21 1.73
CA ILE A 42 -8.97 0.65 2.35
C ILE A 42 -7.97 1.76 2.65
N ALA A 43 -7.72 2.66 1.69
CA ALA A 43 -6.78 3.78 1.83
C ALA A 43 -7.14 4.67 3.03
N LEU A 44 -8.41 5.04 3.16
CA LEU A 44 -8.90 5.84 4.28
C LEU A 44 -8.83 5.10 5.62
N ASN A 45 -9.05 3.77 5.62
CA ASN A 45 -8.92 2.97 6.83
C ASN A 45 -7.46 2.84 7.29
N GLU A 46 -6.54 2.56 6.37
CA GLU A 46 -5.10 2.44 6.64
C GLU A 46 -4.49 3.77 7.10
N ALA A 47 -4.93 4.88 6.51
CA ALA A 47 -4.49 6.23 6.89
C ALA A 47 -5.14 6.77 8.17
N GLY A 48 -6.05 6.01 8.80
CA GLY A 48 -6.77 6.50 9.98
C GLY A 48 -7.60 7.76 9.69
N ALA A 49 -8.18 7.86 8.50
CA ALA A 49 -9.03 8.97 8.05
C ALA A 49 -10.48 8.54 7.82
N SER A 50 -10.85 7.33 8.25
CA SER A 50 -12.20 6.81 8.11
C SER A 50 -13.17 7.56 9.03
N LYS A 51 -14.29 8.02 8.46
CA LYS A 51 -15.40 8.61 9.21
C LYS A 51 -16.16 7.60 10.09
N TYR A 52 -15.94 6.31 9.88
CA TYR A 52 -16.63 5.23 10.60
C TYR A 52 -15.88 4.76 11.86
N ASN A 53 -14.64 5.22 12.06
CA ASN A 53 -13.84 4.87 13.22
C ASN A 53 -13.78 6.05 14.19
N SER A 54 -13.61 5.77 15.48
CA SER A 54 -13.34 6.80 16.47
C SER A 54 -11.95 7.44 16.25
N PRO A 55 -11.70 8.66 16.77
CA PRO A 55 -10.38 9.30 16.68
C PRO A 55 -9.24 8.44 17.25
N SER A 56 -9.51 7.70 18.33
CA SER A 56 -8.53 6.78 18.94
C SER A 56 -8.21 5.61 18.01
N GLN A 57 -9.24 4.95 17.46
CA GLN A 57 -9.06 3.84 16.51
C GLN A 57 -8.33 4.29 15.24
N ASN A 58 -8.63 5.49 14.74
CA ASN A 58 -7.95 6.07 13.59
C ASN A 58 -6.46 6.32 13.87
N ARG A 59 -6.12 6.87 15.05
CA ARG A 59 -4.73 7.08 15.48
C ARG A 59 -3.97 5.76 15.60
N GLU A 60 -4.59 4.74 16.20
CA GLU A 60 -4.01 3.41 16.35
C GLU A 60 -3.77 2.73 15.00
N LYS A 61 -4.76 2.76 14.09
CA LYS A 61 -4.62 2.22 12.74
C LYS A 61 -3.49 2.89 11.98
N LEU A 62 -3.41 4.22 11.99
CA LEU A 62 -2.32 4.95 11.35
C LEU A 62 -0.96 4.54 11.94
N LYS A 63 -0.84 4.45 13.27
CA LYS A 63 0.39 4.00 13.93
C LYS A 63 0.79 2.59 13.50
N ARG A 64 -0.17 1.66 13.43
CA ARG A 64 0.05 0.27 12.99
C ARG A 64 0.45 0.20 11.51
N THR A 65 -0.19 0.97 10.65
CA THR A 65 0.17 1.05 9.23
C THR A 65 1.59 1.58 9.07
N LYS A 66 1.94 2.67 9.77
CA LYS A 66 3.28 3.27 9.71
C LYS A 66 4.37 2.34 10.25
N SER A 67 4.10 1.61 11.33
CA SER A 67 5.05 0.62 11.85
C SER A 67 5.25 -0.55 10.89
N ARG A 68 4.20 -0.97 10.14
CA ARG A 68 4.31 -1.97 9.09
C ARG A 68 5.08 -1.43 7.88
N GLU A 69 4.79 -0.20 7.45
CA GLU A 69 5.52 0.48 6.37
C GLU A 69 7.02 0.58 6.70
N ALA A 70 7.37 0.93 7.94
CA ALA A 70 8.77 1.01 8.39
C ALA A 70 9.47 -0.36 8.45
N LYS A 71 8.72 -1.45 8.63
CA LYS A 71 9.26 -2.83 8.66
C LYS A 71 9.31 -3.50 7.29
N THR A 72 8.42 -3.11 6.38
CA THR A 72 8.29 -3.77 5.06
C THR A 72 9.11 -2.98 4.06
N GLU A 73 10.40 -3.31 4.02
CA GLU A 73 11.54 -2.53 3.51
C GLU A 73 11.42 -1.88 2.13
N LYS A 74 10.61 -2.36 1.17
CA LYS A 74 10.58 -1.77 -0.18
C LYS A 74 9.18 -1.79 -0.80
N SER A 75 8.77 -0.65 -1.33
CA SER A 75 7.60 -0.50 -2.19
C SER A 75 7.77 -1.29 -3.50
N ARG A 76 6.66 -1.57 -4.20
CA ARG A 76 6.72 -2.19 -5.53
C ARG A 76 7.62 -1.38 -6.46
N ALA A 77 7.52 -0.06 -6.42
CA ALA A 77 8.33 0.85 -7.24
C ALA A 77 9.83 0.74 -6.92
N GLU A 78 10.20 0.66 -5.65
CA GLU A 78 11.60 0.46 -5.23
C GLU A 78 12.12 -0.92 -5.65
N LEU A 79 11.32 -1.97 -5.47
CA LEU A 79 11.66 -3.31 -5.95
C LEU A 79 11.75 -3.34 -7.49
N TYR A 80 10.86 -2.65 -8.20
CA TYR A 80 10.92 -2.55 -9.66
C TYR A 80 12.17 -1.79 -10.12
N ALA A 81 12.52 -0.69 -9.44
CA ALA A 81 13.70 0.10 -9.75
C ALA A 81 14.98 -0.72 -9.52
N GLU A 82 15.04 -1.47 -8.42
CA GLU A 82 16.16 -2.38 -8.13
C GLU A 82 16.22 -3.53 -9.14
N ALA A 83 15.09 -4.15 -9.49
CA ALA A 83 15.02 -5.19 -10.50
C ALA A 83 15.44 -4.68 -11.89
N LYS A 84 15.14 -3.41 -12.21
CA LYS A 84 15.62 -2.73 -13.42
C LYS A 84 17.13 -2.54 -13.40
N LYS A 85 17.72 -2.13 -12.27
CA LYS A 85 19.18 -1.98 -12.13
C LYS A 85 19.92 -3.31 -12.31
N ARG A 86 19.32 -4.41 -11.84
CA ARG A 86 19.86 -5.78 -11.98
C ARG A 86 19.49 -6.45 -13.31
N ASN A 87 18.84 -5.74 -14.24
CA ASN A 87 18.40 -6.25 -15.54
C ASN A 87 17.54 -7.53 -15.46
N ILE A 88 16.68 -7.64 -14.45
CA ILE A 88 15.77 -8.80 -14.31
C ILE A 88 14.75 -8.79 -15.45
N GLU A 89 14.73 -9.85 -16.24
CA GLU A 89 13.74 -10.03 -17.30
C GLU A 89 12.34 -10.24 -16.74
N GLY A 90 11.31 -9.81 -17.47
CA GLY A 90 9.91 -9.96 -17.01
C GLY A 90 9.51 -9.08 -15.82
N ARG A 91 10.42 -8.29 -15.23
CA ARG A 91 10.18 -7.38 -14.08
C ARG A 91 8.91 -6.51 -14.19
N SER A 92 8.51 -6.09 -15.39
CA SER A 92 7.32 -5.25 -15.59
C SER A 92 6.00 -6.01 -15.40
N LYS A 93 6.03 -7.33 -15.51
CA LYS A 93 4.88 -8.22 -15.29
C LYS A 93 4.85 -8.82 -13.89
N MET A 94 5.98 -8.79 -13.16
CA MET A 94 6.09 -9.29 -11.80
C MET A 94 5.29 -8.41 -10.84
N SER A 95 4.53 -9.02 -9.93
CA SER A 95 3.91 -8.42 -8.74
C SER A 95 4.97 -7.94 -7.73
N LYS A 96 4.57 -7.15 -6.72
CA LYS A 96 5.48 -6.72 -5.64
C LYS A 96 6.22 -7.90 -5.01
N GLU A 97 5.53 -9.00 -4.78
CA GLU A 97 6.09 -10.20 -4.14
C GLU A 97 7.04 -10.94 -5.07
N GLU A 98 6.71 -11.05 -6.35
CA GLU A 98 7.59 -11.63 -7.36
C GLU A 98 8.86 -10.79 -7.55
N LEU A 99 8.73 -9.45 -7.53
CA LEU A 99 9.88 -8.56 -7.53
C LEU A 99 10.74 -8.72 -6.27
N ALA A 100 10.12 -8.88 -5.09
CA ALA A 100 10.85 -9.13 -3.85
C ALA A 100 11.60 -10.47 -3.89
N ARG A 101 10.96 -11.54 -4.40
CA ARG A 101 11.58 -12.87 -4.54
C ARG A 101 12.67 -12.89 -5.60
N ALA A 102 12.50 -12.17 -6.71
CA ALA A 102 13.52 -12.08 -7.77
C ALA A 102 14.76 -11.26 -7.35
N LEU A 103 14.64 -10.45 -6.29
CA LEU A 103 15.71 -9.62 -5.74
C LEU A 103 16.43 -10.21 -4.53
N ALA A 104 15.85 -11.24 -3.92
CA ALA A 104 16.46 -12.02 -2.85
C ALA A 104 17.65 -12.82 -3.41
#